data_AF-A0A9N9JE44-F1
#
_entry.id   AF-A0A9N9JE44-F1
#
_cell.length_a   1.000
_cell.length_b   1.000
_cell.length_c   1.000
_cell.angle_alpha   90.00
_cell.angle_beta   90.00
_cell.angle_gamma   90.00
#
_symmetry.space_group_name_H-M   'P 1'
#
loop_
_entity.id
_entity.type
_entity.pdbx_description
1 polymer ?
#
loop_
_entity_poly.entity_id
_entity_poly.type
_entity_poly.pdbx_seq_one_letter_code
_entity_poly.pdbx_strand_id
1 'polypeptide(L)' 'MSDDEIHEYFNRKFVDWNIIDFLRECKEEPFQRKIDKYLKSLETIVEREKGKRKTMAETLLQRYKEASCLPSHKTNVEAQ' A
#
# COMPACT_ATOMS: atom_id res chain seq x y z
N MET A 1 -9.20 -20.63 7.39
CA MET A 1 -9.98 -20.17 6.22
C MET A 1 -10.54 -18.79 6.52
N SER A 2 -9.75 -17.75 6.26
CA SER A 2 -10.13 -16.38 5.81
C SER A 2 -9.01 -15.37 6.09
N ASP A 3 -7.79 -15.63 5.57
CA ASP A 3 -6.69 -14.64 5.60
C ASP A 3 -6.86 -13.55 4.51
N ASP A 4 -7.92 -13.65 3.70
CA ASP A 4 -8.26 -12.70 2.63
C ASP A 4 -9.29 -11.65 3.05
N GLU A 5 -9.30 -11.27 4.33
CA GLU A 5 -10.13 -10.16 4.80
C GLU A 5 -9.40 -8.83 4.58
N ILE A 6 -10.04 -7.97 3.79
CA ILE A 6 -9.67 -6.57 3.60
C ILE A 6 -9.69 -5.90 4.97
N HIS A 7 -8.57 -5.29 5.37
CA HIS A 7 -8.47 -4.64 6.68
C HIS A 7 -9.53 -3.52 6.84
N GLU A 8 -10.10 -3.38 8.04
CA GLU A 8 -11.19 -2.44 8.35
C GLU A 8 -10.92 -0.98 7.98
N TYR A 9 -9.65 -0.59 7.93
CA TYR A 9 -9.19 0.72 7.44
C TYR A 9 -9.79 1.08 6.06
N PHE A 10 -9.97 0.10 5.17
CA PHE A 10 -10.51 0.30 3.83
C PHE A 10 -12.04 0.44 3.77
N ASN A 11 -12.72 0.40 4.92
CA ASN A 11 -14.12 0.80 5.03
C ASN A 11 -14.30 2.33 4.95
N ARG A 12 -13.20 3.10 5.07
CA ARG A 12 -13.18 4.55 4.81
C ARG A 12 -13.48 4.87 3.36
N LYS A 13 -13.77 6.15 3.08
CA LYS A 13 -13.89 6.63 1.70
C LYS A 13 -12.55 6.43 0.99
N PHE A 14 -12.60 5.94 -0.24
CA PHE A 14 -11.39 5.60 -0.99
C PHE A 14 -10.44 6.78 -1.22
N VAL A 15 -10.95 8.00 -1.22
CA VAL A 15 -10.14 9.23 -1.35
C VAL A 15 -9.29 9.52 -0.10
N ASP A 16 -9.63 8.93 1.04
CA ASP A 16 -8.96 9.15 2.32
C ASP A 16 -7.91 8.06 2.61
N TRP A 17 -7.73 7.09 1.69
CA TRP A 17 -6.78 6.00 1.88
C TRP A 17 -5.33 6.47 1.72
N ASN A 18 -4.51 6.16 2.71
CA ASN A 18 -3.12 6.56 2.81
C ASN A 18 -2.31 5.51 3.60
N ILE A 19 -1.17 5.09 3.04
CA ILE A 19 -0.29 4.10 3.68
C ILE A 19 0.25 4.58 5.04
N ILE A 20 0.55 5.88 5.19
CA ILE A 20 1.10 6.39 6.45
C ILE A 20 0.06 6.29 7.57
N ASP A 21 -1.19 6.65 7.30
CA ASP A 21 -2.26 6.56 8.29
C ASP A 21 -2.61 5.11 8.59
N PHE A 22 -2.62 4.24 7.57
CA PHE A 22 -2.76 2.80 7.79
C PHE A 22 -1.68 2.27 8.74
N LEU A 23 -0.40 2.58 8.50
CA LEU A 23 0.71 2.05 9.30
C LEU A 23 0.69 2.54 10.76
N ARG A 24 0.17 3.76 10.99
CA ARG A 24 -0.01 4.32 12.35
C ARG A 24 -1.12 3.62 13.12
N GLU A 25 -2.21 3.27 12.46
CA GLU A 25 -3.39 2.67 13.09
C GLU A 25 -3.31 1.14 13.17
N CYS A 26 -2.59 0.51 12.24
CA CYS A 26 -2.43 -0.93 12.19
C CYS A 26 -1.64 -1.42 13.41
N LYS A 27 -2.28 -2.30 14.19
CA LYS A 27 -1.75 -2.89 15.42
C LYS A 27 -0.93 -4.16 15.17
N GLU A 28 -0.87 -4.65 13.95
CA GLU A 28 -0.10 -5.86 13.62
C GLU A 28 1.40 -5.62 13.79
N GLU A 29 2.11 -6.53 14.45
CA GLU A 29 3.57 -6.48 14.53
C GLU A 29 4.17 -7.78 13.98
N PRO A 30 5.37 -7.73 13.37
CA PRO A 30 6.25 -6.56 13.20
C PRO A 30 5.81 -5.60 12.08
N PHE A 31 6.48 -4.45 11.96
CA PHE A 31 6.28 -3.45 10.90
C PHE A 31 6.12 -4.05 9.48
N GLN A 32 6.90 -5.07 9.14
CA GLN A 32 6.78 -5.75 7.85
C GLN A 32 5.39 -6.36 7.62
N ARG A 33 4.75 -6.93 8.65
CA ARG A 33 3.40 -7.48 8.53
C ARG A 33 2.36 -6.40 8.27
N LYS A 34 2.54 -5.19 8.80
CA LYS A 34 1.66 -4.05 8.48
C LYS A 34 1.71 -3.75 6.98
N ILE A 35 2.91 -3.74 6.40
CA ILE A 35 3.08 -3.54 4.95
C ILE A 35 2.39 -4.67 4.18
N ASP A 36 2.67 -5.92 4.55
CA ASP A 36 2.09 -7.08 3.86
C ASP A 36 0.55 -7.06 3.94
N LYS A 37 -0.02 -6.70 5.09
CA LYS A 37 -1.46 -6.59 5.29
C LYS A 37 -2.08 -5.45 4.48
N TYR A 38 -1.39 -4.32 4.39
CA TYR A 38 -1.80 -3.19 3.54
C TYR A 38 -1.86 -3.62 2.07
N LEU A 39 -0.79 -4.23 1.57
CA LEU A 39 -0.68 -4.65 0.17
C LEU A 39 -1.71 -5.74 -0.17
N LYS A 40 -1.83 -6.78 0.65
CA LYS A 40 -2.83 -7.84 0.45
C LYS A 40 -4.26 -7.31 0.46
N SER A 41 -4.56 -6.34 1.33
CA SER A 41 -5.89 -5.70 1.34
C SER A 41 -6.16 -4.96 0.03
N LEU A 42 -5.19 -4.20 -0.48
CA LEU A 42 -5.31 -3.53 -1.78
C LEU A 42 -5.46 -4.53 -2.93
N GLU A 43 -4.66 -5.59 -2.96
CA GLU A 43 -4.76 -6.66 -3.96
C GLU A 43 -6.15 -7.30 -3.95
N THR A 44 -6.65 -7.63 -2.76
CA THR A 44 -8.00 -8.20 -2.59
C THR A 44 -9.09 -7.23 -3.10
N ILE A 45 -8.94 -5.93 -2.87
CA ILE A 45 -9.86 -4.90 -3.41
C ILE A 45 -9.79 -4.87 -4.94
N VAL A 46 -8.60 -4.93 -5.53
CA VAL A 46 -8.44 -4.93 -7.01
C VAL A 46 -9.07 -6.16 -7.65
N GLU A 47 -8.98 -7.31 -6.99
CA GLU A 47 -9.57 -8.56 -7.45
C GLU A 47 -11.09 -8.59 -7.33
N ARG A 48 -11.64 -8.11 -6.21
CA ARG A 48 -13.07 -8.31 -5.87
C ARG A 48 -13.96 -7.13 -6.21
N GLU A 49 -13.43 -5.91 -6.20
CA GLU A 49 -14.22 -4.71 -6.38
C GLU A 49 -14.17 -4.14 -7.81
N LYS A 50 -15.04 -3.16 -8.09
CA LYS A 50 -15.17 -2.47 -9.38
C LYS A 50 -15.22 -0.95 -9.20
N GLY A 51 -15.01 -0.23 -10.29
CA GLY A 51 -15.13 1.23 -10.32
C GLY A 51 -14.06 1.95 -9.51
N LYS A 52 -14.43 3.08 -8.89
CA LYS A 52 -13.47 4.02 -8.27
C LYS A 52 -12.62 3.41 -7.17
N ARG A 53 -13.18 2.47 -6.39
CA ARG A 53 -12.44 1.78 -5.31
C ARG A 53 -11.32 0.92 -5.87
N LYS A 54 -11.61 0.11 -6.90
CA LYS A 54 -10.58 -0.66 -7.63
C LYS A 54 -9.51 0.26 -8.22
N THR A 55 -9.90 1.31 -8.95
CA THR A 55 -8.93 2.23 -9.57
C THR A 55 -8.02 2.90 -8.53
N MET A 56 -8.57 3.27 -7.37
CA MET A 56 -7.77 3.82 -6.29
C MET A 56 -6.79 2.78 -5.72
N ALA A 57 -7.24 1.54 -5.52
CA ALA A 57 -6.37 0.48 -5.01
C ALA A 57 -5.22 0.15 -5.99
N GLU A 58 -5.50 0.09 -7.30
CA GLU A 58 -4.48 -0.05 -8.35
C GLU A 58 -3.47 1.11 -8.30
N THR A 59 -3.95 2.34 -8.14
CA THR A 59 -3.09 3.54 -8.04
C THR A 59 -2.17 3.48 -6.84
N LEU A 60 -2.68 3.06 -5.67
CA LEU A 60 -1.88 2.95 -4.45
C LEU A 60 -0.83 1.84 -4.54
N LEU A 61 -1.19 0.68 -5.13
CA LEU A 61 -0.24 -0.41 -5.39
C LEU A 61 0.87 0.05 -6.35
N GLN A 62 0.51 0.75 -7.42
CA GLN A 62 1.47 1.23 -8.41
C GLN A 62 2.47 2.22 -7.79
N ARG A 63 1.98 3.17 -6.99
CA ARG A 63 2.85 4.13 -6.27
C ARG A 63 3.82 3.44 -5.33
N TYR A 64 3.36 2.42 -4.60
CA TYR A 64 4.24 1.65 -3.72
C TYR A 64 5.35 0.94 -4.52
N LYS A 65 4.99 0.28 -5.63
CA LYS A 65 5.95 -0.40 -6.52
C LYS A 65 6.98 0.57 -7.08
N GLU A 66 6.55 1.74 -7.56
CA GLU A 66 7.45 2.78 -8.06
C GLU A 66 8.43 3.23 -6.99
N ALA A 67 7.96 3.53 -5.78
CA ALA A 67 8.82 3.91 -4.66
C ALA A 67 9.82 2.79 -4.29
N SER A 68 9.41 1.53 -4.37
CA SER A 68 10.27 0.38 -4.09
C SER A 68 11.31 0.08 -5.19
N CYS A 69 11.06 0.54 -6.42
CA CYS A 69 11.90 0.27 -7.59
C CYS A 69 12.89 1.40 -7.89
N LEU A 70 12.84 2.52 -7.16
CA LEU A 70 13.78 3.61 -7.34
C LEU A 70 15.20 3.18 -6.92
N PRO A 71 16.20 3.19 -7.84
CA PRO A 71 17.59 2.97 -7.46
C PRO A 71 18.05 4.12 -6.58
N SER A 72 18.31 3.83 -5.32
CA SER A 72 18.98 4.75 -4.42
C SER A 72 20.41 4.97 -4.93
N HIS A 73 20.78 6.24 -5.16
CA HIS A 73 22.11 6.76 -5.51
C HIS A 73 22.53 6.72 -7.00
N LYS A 74 22.32 7.85 -7.69
CA LYS A 74 23.42 8.49 -8.45
C LYS A 74 23.82 9.76 -7.73
N THR A 75 24.61 9.63 -6.67
CA THR A 75 25.45 10.74 -6.21
C THR A 75 26.67 10.78 -7.11
N ASN A 76 26.61 11.56 -8.19
CA ASN A 76 27.82 12.00 -8.88
C ASN A 76 28.55 12.95 -7.93
N VAL A 77 29.54 12.43 -7.21
CA VAL A 77 30.58 13.27 -6.64
C VAL A 77 31.62 13.42 -7.74
N GLU A 78 31.51 14.49 -8.52
CA GLU A 78 32.64 15.00 -9.29
C GLU A 78 33.62 15.61 -8.28
N ALA A 79 34.67 14.85 -7.93
CA ALA A 79 35.83 15.39 -7.24
C ALA A 79 36.83 15.83 -8.33
N GLN A 80 37.09 17.14 -8.38
CA GLN A 80 38.15 17.77 -9.16
C GLN A 80 39.51 17.56 -8.49
#